data_AF-A0A1F3ZCP8-F1
#
_entry.id   AF-A0A1F3ZCP8-F1
#
_cell.length_a   1.000
_cell.length_b   1.000
_cell.length_c   1.000
_cell.angle_alpha   90.00
_cell.angle_beta   90.00
_cell.angle_gamma   90.00
#
_symmetry.space_group_name_H-M   'P 1'
#
loop_
_entity.id
_entity.type
_entity.pdbx_description
1 polymer ?
#
loop_
_entity_poly.entity_id
_entity_poly.type
_entity_poly.pdbx_seq_one_letter_code
_entity_poly.pdbx_strand_id
1 'polypeptide(L)'
;MILRHSSRRNRLDRTVLNQRLEGAVSYDRIAGYFRSSLFEVAGEAINNVQGPVRIICNSDLDPQDLVTAAAAQAAIRRSWCAGHPETAPPSAIPRYRALYEALTSGKMEVRVLPDSAFGLIHGKAGVVRRADGEG
;
A
#
# COMPACT_ATOMS: atom_id res chain seq x y z
N MET A 1 -2.45 21.26 -8.21
CA MET A 1 -2.07 22.09 -7.04
C MET A 1 -1.40 21.19 -6.02
N ILE A 2 -0.17 21.46 -5.56
CA ILE A 2 0.52 20.53 -4.63
C ILE A 2 0.01 20.76 -3.20
N LEU A 3 -0.69 19.78 -2.65
CA LEU A 3 -1.20 19.82 -1.27
C LEU A 3 -0.29 19.03 -0.33
N ARG A 4 0.36 19.72 0.60
CA ARG A 4 1.30 19.12 1.56
C ARG A 4 0.60 18.81 2.87
N HIS A 5 0.49 17.52 3.18
CA HIS A 5 -0.02 17.07 4.46
C HIS A 5 1.10 16.45 5.31
N SER A 6 1.16 16.80 6.61
CA SER A 6 2.14 16.28 7.56
C SER A 6 1.47 15.45 8.64
N SER A 7 1.89 14.20 8.80
CA SER A 7 1.42 13.28 9.85
C SER A 7 1.74 13.78 11.26
N ARG A 8 2.67 14.75 11.39
CA ARG A 8 3.03 15.42 12.64
C ARG A 8 2.05 16.52 13.07
N ARG A 9 1.17 17.00 12.17
CA ARG A 9 0.21 18.10 12.46
C ARG A 9 -1.26 17.66 12.42
N ASN A 10 -1.57 16.59 11.69
CA ASN A 10 -2.86 15.94 11.72
C ASN A 10 -2.63 14.44 11.55
N ARG A 11 -3.35 13.61 12.31
CA ARG A 11 -3.45 12.16 12.03
C ARG A 11 -4.06 12.02 10.64
N LEU A 12 -3.19 11.86 9.65
CA LEU A 12 -3.50 11.80 8.21
C LEU A 12 -4.17 10.49 7.79
N ASP A 13 -4.53 9.68 8.75
CA ASP A 13 -4.24 8.26 8.75
C ASP A 13 -5.35 7.39 8.17
N ARG A 14 -6.52 7.98 7.87
CA ARG A 14 -7.56 7.28 7.11
C ARG A 14 -8.60 8.20 6.48
N THR A 15 -9.12 9.14 7.26
CA THR A 15 -10.27 9.96 6.85
C THR A 15 -9.94 10.85 5.65
N VAL A 16 -8.77 11.49 5.67
CA VAL A 16 -8.31 12.35 4.57
C VAL A 16 -8.08 11.53 3.30
N LEU A 17 -7.42 10.38 3.41
CA LEU A 17 -7.20 9.52 2.24
C LEU A 17 -8.51 9.01 1.66
N ASN A 18 -9.43 8.54 2.50
CA ASN A 18 -10.72 8.02 2.04
C ASN A 18 -11.52 9.09 1.27
N GLN A 19 -11.59 10.31 1.80
CA GLN A 19 -12.22 11.45 1.11
C GLN A 19 -11.54 11.77 -0.22
N ARG A 20 -10.20 11.66 -0.27
CA ARG A 20 -9.44 11.92 -1.50
C ARG A 20 -9.60 10.83 -2.55
N LEU A 21 -9.98 9.61 -2.18
CA LEU A 21 -10.20 8.51 -3.12
C LEU A 21 -11.64 8.46 -3.66
N GLU A 22 -12.57 9.19 -3.05
CA GLU A 22 -13.94 9.28 -3.54
C GLU A 22 -13.96 9.80 -4.98
N GLY A 23 -14.58 9.05 -5.91
CA GLY A 23 -14.63 9.39 -7.33
C GLY A 23 -13.27 9.31 -8.06
N ALA A 24 -12.23 8.72 -7.45
CA ALA A 24 -10.94 8.54 -8.10
C ALA A 24 -11.01 7.53 -9.25
N VAL A 25 -10.35 7.84 -10.37
CA VAL A 25 -10.19 6.92 -11.50
C VAL A 25 -8.92 6.09 -11.40
N SER A 26 -7.88 6.58 -10.70
CA SER A 26 -6.71 5.77 -10.36
C SER A 26 -5.99 6.34 -9.15
N TYR A 27 -5.19 5.50 -8.48
CA TYR A 27 -4.40 5.90 -7.33
C TYR A 27 -3.01 5.26 -7.34
N ASP A 28 -1.98 6.09 -7.30
CA ASP A 28 -0.58 5.66 -7.21
C ASP A 28 -0.03 6.05 -5.83
N ARG A 29 0.52 5.12 -5.05
CA ARG A 29 1.04 5.38 -3.69
C ARG A 29 2.47 4.89 -3.51
N ILE A 30 3.30 5.74 -2.93
CA ILE A 30 4.53 5.36 -2.26
C ILE A 30 4.21 5.14 -0.78
N ALA A 31 4.29 3.89 -0.36
CA ALA A 31 4.10 3.45 1.02
C ALA A 31 5.47 3.20 1.67
N GLY A 32 5.56 3.43 2.98
CA GLY A 32 6.82 3.26 3.70
C GLY A 32 7.21 1.79 3.74
N TYR A 33 6.42 0.99 4.43
CA TYR A 33 6.77 -0.41 4.72
C TYR A 33 5.63 -1.37 4.35
N PHE A 34 5.95 -2.45 3.63
CA PHE A 34 5.01 -3.37 2.99
C PHE A 34 3.87 -3.80 3.91
N ARG A 35 4.19 -4.44 5.03
CA ARG A 35 3.16 -4.97 5.95
C ARG A 35 2.28 -3.88 6.55
N SER A 36 2.87 -2.95 7.30
CA SER A 36 2.10 -1.93 8.05
C SER A 36 1.35 -0.98 7.12
N SER A 37 1.91 -0.66 5.95
CA SER A 37 1.30 0.28 5.01
C SER A 37 0.20 -0.35 4.17
N LEU A 38 0.31 -1.64 3.81
CA LEU A 38 -0.77 -2.30 3.07
C LEU A 38 -2.05 -2.38 3.90
N PHE A 39 -1.96 -2.61 5.22
CA PHE A 39 -3.13 -2.59 6.08
C PHE A 39 -3.72 -1.20 6.32
N GLU A 40 -2.90 -0.14 6.23
CA GLU A 40 -3.36 1.25 6.30
C GLU A 40 -4.10 1.64 5.02
N VAL A 41 -3.69 1.10 3.88
CA VAL A 41 -4.30 1.34 2.58
C VAL A 41 -5.56 0.49 2.40
N ALA A 42 -5.52 -0.78 2.81
CA ALA A 42 -6.61 -1.73 2.64
C ALA A 42 -7.89 -1.27 3.35
N GLY A 43 -8.90 -0.93 2.57
CA GLY A 43 -10.20 -0.49 3.06
C GLY A 43 -11.14 -0.09 1.92
N GLU A 44 -12.39 0.16 2.28
CA GLU A 44 -13.50 0.45 1.34
C GLU A 44 -13.16 1.52 0.30
N ALA A 45 -12.43 2.58 0.69
CA ALA A 45 -12.08 3.66 -0.22
C ALA A 45 -11.20 3.23 -1.41
N ILE A 46 -10.32 2.24 -1.22
CA ILE A 46 -9.48 1.68 -2.30
C ILE A 46 -10.34 0.85 -3.25
N ASN A 47 -11.28 0.08 -2.72
CA ASN A 47 -12.19 -0.73 -3.52
C ASN A 47 -13.11 0.15 -4.38
N ASN A 48 -13.42 1.36 -3.91
CA ASN A 48 -14.27 2.32 -4.62
C ASN A 48 -13.53 3.15 -5.70
N VAL A 49 -12.21 3.09 -5.79
CA VAL A 49 -11.48 3.66 -6.94
C VAL A 49 -11.98 2.97 -8.20
N GLN A 50 -12.18 3.67 -9.31
CA GLN A 50 -12.76 3.05 -10.51
C GLN A 50 -11.75 2.21 -11.30
N GLY A 51 -10.52 2.69 -11.41
CA GLY A 51 -9.42 2.03 -12.12
C GLY A 51 -8.36 1.44 -11.18
N PRO A 52 -7.10 1.35 -11.64
CA PRO A 52 -6.05 0.63 -10.94
C PRO A 52 -5.53 1.39 -9.72
N VAL A 53 -5.12 0.62 -8.72
CA VAL A 53 -4.41 1.10 -7.53
C VAL A 53 -3.01 0.50 -7.54
N ARG A 54 -1.98 1.34 -7.60
CA ARG A 54 -0.58 0.88 -7.66
C ARG A 54 0.18 1.37 -6.45
N ILE A 55 0.84 0.45 -5.76
CA ILE A 55 1.57 0.74 -4.54
C ILE A 55 3.01 0.29 -4.71
N ILE A 56 3.94 1.19 -4.41
CA ILE A 56 5.36 0.86 -4.25
C ILE A 56 5.68 0.99 -2.77
N CYS A 57 6.35 -0.01 -2.20
CA CYS A 57 6.73 0.01 -0.79
C CYS A 57 8.03 -0.74 -0.55
N ASN A 58 8.63 -0.46 0.61
CA ASN A 58 9.83 -1.12 1.06
C ASN A 58 9.54 -2.34 1.92
N SER A 59 10.49 -3.26 2.06
CA SER A 59 10.46 -4.28 3.10
C SER A 59 11.89 -4.76 3.39
N ASP A 60 12.06 -5.47 4.52
CA ASP A 60 13.33 -6.10 4.92
C ASP A 60 13.73 -7.22 3.95
N LEU A 61 14.04 -6.87 2.70
CA LEU A 61 14.52 -7.76 1.66
C LEU A 61 15.98 -7.44 1.39
N ASP A 62 16.81 -8.47 1.43
CA ASP A 62 18.17 -8.38 0.92
C ASP A 62 18.11 -8.31 -0.62
N PRO A 63 18.88 -7.45 -1.29
CA PRO A 63 19.00 -7.47 -2.75
C PRO A 63 19.30 -8.85 -3.34
N GLN A 64 20.01 -9.71 -2.59
CA GLN A 64 20.28 -11.10 -2.99
C GLN A 64 19.02 -11.96 -3.06
N ASP A 65 17.99 -11.65 -2.25
CA ASP A 65 16.69 -12.30 -2.34
C ASP A 65 15.97 -11.96 -3.65
N LEU A 66 16.40 -10.92 -4.39
CA LEU A 66 15.77 -10.47 -5.63
C LEU A 66 16.43 -11.02 -6.91
N VAL A 67 17.48 -11.82 -6.77
CA VAL A 67 18.23 -12.38 -7.91
C VAL A 67 17.37 -13.32 -8.77
N THR A 68 16.38 -13.99 -8.16
CA THR A 68 15.44 -14.85 -8.87
C THR A 68 14.01 -14.58 -8.43
N ALA A 69 13.04 -14.83 -9.33
CA ALA A 69 11.62 -14.68 -9.01
C ALA A 69 11.18 -15.56 -7.83
N ALA A 70 11.71 -16.79 -7.73
CA ALA A 70 11.39 -17.70 -6.64
C ALA A 70 11.94 -17.22 -5.29
N ALA A 71 13.19 -16.71 -5.26
CA ALA A 71 13.77 -16.13 -4.06
C ALA A 71 12.97 -14.90 -3.60
N ALA A 72 12.58 -14.03 -4.54
CA ALA A 72 11.81 -12.82 -4.23
C ALA A 72 10.44 -13.17 -3.62
N GLN A 73 9.73 -14.15 -4.21
CA GLN A 73 8.47 -14.64 -3.67
C GLN A 73 8.63 -15.23 -2.27
N ALA A 74 9.67 -16.05 -2.07
CA ALA A 74 9.95 -16.65 -0.76
C ALA A 74 10.25 -15.56 0.29
N ALA A 75 11.02 -14.54 -0.06
CA ALA A 75 11.39 -13.45 0.83
C ALA A 75 10.19 -12.56 1.19
N ILE A 76 9.34 -12.21 0.22
CA ILE A 76 8.08 -11.50 0.48
C ILE A 76 7.17 -12.34 1.39
N ARG A 77 7.07 -13.66 1.15
CA ARG A 77 6.30 -14.58 2.02
C ARG A 77 6.85 -14.60 3.44
N ARG A 78 8.17 -14.70 3.63
CA ARG A 78 8.82 -14.64 4.95
C ARG A 78 8.51 -13.32 5.65
N SER A 79 8.67 -12.19 4.95
CA SER A 79 8.35 -10.87 5.48
C SER A 79 6.89 -10.80 5.96
N TRP A 80 5.94 -11.26 5.14
CA TRP A 80 4.52 -11.33 5.50
C TRP A 80 4.27 -12.20 6.73
N CYS A 81 4.75 -13.45 6.73
CA CYS A 81 4.56 -14.43 7.80
C CYS A 81 5.20 -14.00 9.13
N ALA A 82 6.30 -13.24 9.11
CA ALA A 82 6.90 -12.69 10.33
C ALA A 82 5.94 -11.74 11.10
N GLY A 83 4.83 -11.33 10.48
CA GLY A 83 3.79 -10.51 11.11
C GLY A 83 2.75 -11.32 11.86
N HIS A 84 2.85 -12.65 11.86
CA HIS A 84 1.88 -13.59 12.42
C HIS A 84 0.42 -13.25 12.01
N PRO A 85 0.13 -13.14 10.70
CA PRO A 85 -1.20 -12.77 10.20
C PRO A 85 -2.32 -13.70 10.72
N GLU A 86 -1.99 -14.94 11.07
CA GLU A 86 -2.89 -15.91 11.71
C GLU A 86 -3.35 -15.50 13.11
N THR A 87 -2.61 -14.63 13.79
CA THR A 87 -2.95 -14.07 15.11
C THR A 87 -3.67 -12.73 15.03
N ALA A 88 -4.05 -12.30 13.81
CA ALA A 88 -4.73 -11.03 13.62
C ALA A 88 -6.03 -10.96 14.46
N PRO A 89 -6.28 -9.84 15.17
CA PRO A 89 -7.49 -9.72 15.97
C PRO A 89 -8.73 -9.73 15.06
N PRO A 90 -9.92 -10.18 15.55
CA PRO A 90 -11.15 -10.21 14.76
C PRO A 90 -11.48 -8.88 14.06
N SER A 91 -11.14 -7.76 14.69
CA SER A 91 -11.34 -6.41 14.15
C SER A 91 -10.48 -6.08 12.92
N ALA A 92 -9.39 -6.83 12.69
CA ALA A 92 -8.52 -6.67 11.52
C ALA A 92 -8.95 -7.55 10.33
N ILE A 93 -9.68 -8.64 10.57
CA ILE A 93 -10.09 -9.61 9.54
C ILE A 93 -10.80 -8.96 8.34
N PRO A 94 -11.73 -8.01 8.50
CA PRO A 94 -12.36 -7.34 7.36
C PRO A 94 -11.35 -6.65 6.43
N ARG A 95 -10.30 -6.04 6.99
CA ARG A 95 -9.25 -5.37 6.19
C ARG A 95 -8.37 -6.37 5.46
N TYR A 96 -8.08 -7.51 6.09
CA TYR A 96 -7.30 -8.58 5.48
C TYR A 96 -8.06 -9.17 4.29
N ARG A 97 -9.38 -9.36 4.44
CA ARG A 97 -10.25 -9.80 3.35
C ARG A 97 -10.27 -8.77 2.20
N ALA A 98 -10.47 -7.49 2.51
CA ALA A 98 -10.44 -6.43 1.49
C ALA A 98 -9.10 -6.36 0.74
N LEU A 99 -7.97 -6.51 1.46
CA LEU A 99 -6.65 -6.57 0.84
C LEU A 99 -6.50 -7.79 -0.06
N TYR A 100 -6.94 -8.96 0.40
CA TYR A 100 -6.91 -10.19 -0.38
C TYR A 100 -7.72 -10.06 -1.66
N GLU A 101 -8.95 -9.55 -1.58
CA GLU A 101 -9.82 -9.31 -2.74
C GLU A 101 -9.21 -8.30 -3.71
N ALA A 102 -8.65 -7.19 -3.22
CA ALA A 102 -8.02 -6.17 -4.06
C ALA A 102 -6.80 -6.72 -4.82
N LEU A 103 -5.97 -7.56 -4.18
CA LEU A 103 -4.80 -8.18 -4.81
C LEU A 103 -5.22 -9.24 -5.83
N THR A 104 -6.15 -10.12 -5.47
CA THR A 104 -6.56 -11.27 -6.31
C THR A 104 -7.44 -10.89 -7.49
N SER A 105 -8.22 -9.80 -7.37
CA SER A 105 -8.99 -9.24 -8.49
C SER A 105 -8.13 -8.45 -9.49
N GLY A 106 -6.85 -8.20 -9.19
CA GLY A 106 -6.00 -7.31 -9.99
C GLY A 106 -6.32 -5.82 -9.82
N LYS A 107 -7.23 -5.46 -8.90
CA LYS A 107 -7.56 -4.07 -8.57
C LYS A 107 -6.35 -3.31 -8.03
N MET A 108 -5.52 -4.02 -7.25
CA MET A 108 -4.33 -3.50 -6.62
C MET A 108 -3.09 -4.24 -7.10
N GLU A 109 -2.10 -3.46 -7.54
CA GLU A 109 -0.75 -3.94 -7.81
C GLU A 109 0.21 -3.43 -6.73
N VAL A 110 1.01 -4.32 -6.18
CA VAL A 110 2.03 -3.97 -5.18
C VAL A 110 3.40 -4.36 -5.69
N ARG A 111 4.31 -3.39 -5.74
CA ARG A 111 5.72 -3.61 -6.00
C ARG A 111 6.51 -3.38 -4.73
N VAL A 112 7.35 -4.35 -4.41
CA VAL A 112 8.15 -4.35 -3.19
C VAL A 112 9.61 -4.15 -3.57
N LEU A 113 10.25 -3.17 -2.95
CA LEU A 113 11.66 -2.84 -3.16
C LEU A 113 12.49 -3.24 -1.93
N PRO A 114 13.78 -3.55 -2.11
CA PRO A 114 14.69 -3.79 -1.00
C PRO A 114 15.12 -2.45 -0.37
N ASP A 115 15.48 -2.50 0.91
CA ASP A 115 15.86 -1.30 1.68
C ASP A 115 16.96 -0.48 1.01
N SER A 116 17.95 -1.15 0.42
CA SER A 116 19.08 -0.50 -0.26
C SER A 116 18.70 0.27 -1.52
N ALA A 117 17.57 -0.07 -2.17
CA ALA A 117 17.07 0.65 -3.34
C ALA A 117 16.11 1.77 -2.97
N PHE A 118 15.53 1.73 -1.76
CA PHE A 118 14.51 2.66 -1.31
C PHE A 118 15.14 3.82 -0.50
N GLY A 119 15.69 4.80 -1.19
CA GLY A 119 16.34 5.98 -0.57
C GLY A 119 15.43 6.92 0.22
N LEU A 120 14.12 6.66 0.28
CA LEU A 120 13.13 7.44 1.03
C LEU A 120 12.71 6.67 2.28
N ILE A 121 13.55 6.71 3.31
CA ILE A 121 13.48 5.84 4.49
C ILE A 121 12.08 5.85 5.17
N HIS A 122 11.29 6.93 5.09
CA HIS A 122 9.90 6.95 5.63
C HIS A 122 8.92 7.87 4.88
N GLY A 123 9.17 8.19 3.60
CA GLY A 123 8.32 9.09 2.82
C GLY A 123 7.02 8.41 2.35
N LYS A 124 5.85 8.95 2.72
CA LYS A 124 4.56 8.54 2.14
C LYS A 124 4.12 9.61 1.15
N ALA A 125 3.80 9.20 -0.08
CA ALA A 125 3.26 10.09 -1.11
C ALA A 125 2.18 9.35 -1.90
N GLY A 126 1.25 10.09 -2.49
CA GLY A 126 0.24 9.50 -3.36
C GLY A 126 -0.25 10.49 -4.40
N VAL A 127 -0.61 9.98 -5.57
CA VAL A 127 -1.21 10.71 -6.68
C VAL A 127 -2.58 10.10 -6.94
N VAL A 128 -3.62 10.90 -6.78
CA VAL A 128 -4.98 10.53 -7.14
C VAL A 128 -5.29 11.18 -8.48
N ARG A 129 -5.87 10.42 -9.42
CA ARG A 129 -6.45 11.00 -10.64
C ARG A 129 -7.96 10.92 -10.54
N ARG A 130 -8.66 11.99 -10.94
CA ARG A 130 -10.13 12.05 -11.09
C ARG A 130 -10.50 12.20 -12.57
N ALA A 131 -11.76 11.94 -12.88
CA ALA A 131 -12.25 11.93 -14.27
C ALA A 131 -12.22 13.31 -14.95
N ASP A 132 -12.30 14.38 -14.15
CA ASP A 132 -12.19 15.79 -14.58
C ASP A 132 -10.74 16.26 -14.81
N GLY A 133 -9.76 15.38 -14.57
CA GLY A 133 -8.34 15.70 -14.68
C GLY A 133 -7.76 16.43 -13.45
N GLU A 134 -8.55 16.68 -12.41
CA GLU A 134 -8.04 17.24 -11.16
C GLU A 134 -7.33 16.15 -10.33
N GLY A 135 -6.11 16.46 -9.89
CA GLY A 135 -5.23 15.58 -9.12
C GLY A 135 -4.28 16.33 -8.20
#